data_AF-A0A520PPI9-F1
#
_entry.id   AF-A0A520PPI9-F1
#
_cell.length_a   1.000
_cell.length_b   1.000
_cell.length_c   1.000
_cell.angle_alpha   90.00
_cell.angle_beta   90.00
_cell.angle_gamma   90.00
#
_symmetry.space_group_name_H-M   'P 1'
#
loop_
_entity.id
_entity.type
_entity.pdbx_description
1 polymer ?
#
loop_
_entity_poly.entity_id
_entity_poly.type
_entity_poly.pdbx_seq_one_letter_code
_entity_poly.pdbx_strand_id
1 'polypeptide(L)'
;MFSRFDLACVTAPEVKRDNWREHPKVIDLIQRYGRDVADLSSLTKDMLAPEIDEIKLVGAVLGHDQTPNLNLESADGKVQFFQVSFKDGKTKKSVNNWRKWLKWMFLSTTAFLLIILIFFMISRLSQLSLKHNKPSASACSSNRQNAAYTSELAGIQKSMLAELNRLPAWLTFKEARVHCSKGSIGVKQHEQRLLQCLLKIRNRTKNIPDSIVLDLNQIKACAISLCKQKLSHLVSLCKRL
;
A
#
# COMPACT_ATOMS: atom_id res chain seq x y z
N MET A 1 7.45 -35.55 5.46
CA MET A 1 8.41 -36.14 4.49
C MET A 1 9.50 -35.11 4.24
N PHE A 2 10.78 -35.48 4.34
CA PHE A 2 11.89 -34.53 4.15
C PHE A 2 11.97 -34.02 2.71
N SER A 3 12.39 -32.77 2.53
CA SER A 3 12.83 -32.26 1.24
C SER A 3 14.05 -33.03 0.75
N ARG A 4 14.34 -33.01 -0.57
CA ARG A 4 15.52 -33.70 -1.13
C ARG A 4 16.83 -33.25 -0.48
N PHE A 5 16.97 -31.95 -0.20
CA PHE A 5 18.16 -31.39 0.44
C PHE A 5 18.26 -31.83 1.91
N ASP A 6 17.16 -31.74 2.64
CA ASP A 6 17.10 -32.15 4.04
C ASP A 6 17.35 -33.66 4.20
N LEU A 7 16.85 -34.47 3.26
CA LEU A 7 17.08 -35.91 3.21
C LEU A 7 18.58 -36.21 3.08
N ALA A 8 19.27 -35.54 2.16
CA ALA A 8 20.72 -35.71 1.98
C ALA A 8 21.51 -35.37 3.24
N CYS A 9 21.06 -34.40 4.04
CA CYS A 9 21.68 -34.08 5.33
C CYS A 9 21.49 -35.19 6.37
N VAL A 10 20.30 -35.78 6.48
CA VAL A 10 20.05 -36.85 7.47
C VAL A 10 20.62 -38.20 7.05
N THR A 11 20.84 -38.42 5.75
CA THR A 11 21.47 -39.63 5.20
C THR A 11 22.93 -39.42 4.77
N ALA A 12 23.59 -38.37 5.27
CA ALA A 12 25.00 -38.13 4.95
C ALA A 12 25.88 -39.30 5.46
N PRO A 13 26.96 -39.68 4.77
CA PRO A 13 27.77 -40.86 5.13
C PRO A 13 28.31 -40.86 6.57
N GLU A 14 28.57 -39.67 7.12
CA GLU A 14 29.02 -39.45 8.49
C GLU A 14 27.92 -39.57 9.54
N VAL A 15 26.64 -39.49 9.13
CA VAL A 15 25.46 -39.58 10.00
C VAL A 15 24.98 -41.03 10.03
N LYS A 16 25.16 -41.66 11.18
CA LYS A 16 24.83 -43.05 11.47
C LYS A 16 23.79 -43.16 12.59
N ARG A 17 23.23 -44.36 12.74
CA ARG A 17 22.20 -44.68 13.75
C ARG A 17 22.65 -44.40 15.19
N ASP A 18 23.91 -44.62 15.47
CA ASP A 18 24.52 -44.47 16.79
C ASP A 18 24.96 -43.02 17.09
N ASN A 19 25.32 -42.23 16.08
CA ASN A 19 25.87 -40.90 16.27
C ASN A 19 24.98 -39.73 15.79
N TRP A 20 23.83 -39.96 15.13
CA TRP A 20 23.02 -38.87 14.55
C TRP A 20 22.65 -37.76 15.54
N ARG A 21 22.52 -38.09 16.83
CA ARG A 21 22.25 -37.09 17.90
C ARG A 21 23.39 -36.12 18.13
N GLU A 22 24.62 -36.51 17.77
CA GLU A 22 25.82 -35.70 17.89
C GLU A 22 25.97 -34.69 16.75
N HIS A 23 25.13 -34.79 15.70
CA HIS A 23 25.11 -33.86 14.57
C HIS A 23 24.05 -32.77 14.77
N PRO A 24 24.42 -31.53 15.14
CA PRO A 24 23.43 -30.49 15.50
C PRO A 24 22.48 -30.15 14.34
N LYS A 25 23.00 -30.14 13.11
CA LYS A 25 22.20 -29.88 11.90
C LYS A 25 21.10 -30.92 11.69
N VAL A 26 21.36 -32.19 12.03
CA VAL A 26 20.40 -33.28 11.91
C VAL A 26 19.32 -33.13 12.99
N ILE A 27 19.71 -32.86 14.23
CA ILE A 27 18.77 -32.58 15.33
C ILE A 27 17.85 -31.41 15.00
N ASP A 28 18.41 -30.26 14.58
CA ASP A 28 17.64 -29.06 14.26
C ASP A 28 16.62 -29.31 13.14
N LEU A 29 17.02 -30.10 12.16
CA LEU A 29 16.19 -30.48 11.03
C LEU A 29 15.04 -31.39 11.48
N ILE A 30 15.32 -32.44 12.26
CA ILE A 30 14.27 -33.33 12.77
C ILE A 30 13.31 -32.56 13.69
N GLN A 31 13.80 -31.68 14.55
CA GLN A 31 12.97 -30.85 15.42
C GLN A 31 12.12 -29.83 14.65
N ARG A 32 12.62 -29.30 13.53
CA ARG A 32 11.85 -28.42 12.64
C ARG A 32 10.69 -29.19 12.02
N TYR A 33 10.95 -30.33 11.38
CA TYR A 33 9.88 -31.16 10.82
C TYR A 33 8.93 -31.70 11.89
N GLY A 34 9.43 -32.04 13.08
CA GLY A 34 8.62 -32.46 14.21
C GLY A 34 7.65 -31.38 14.68
N ARG A 35 8.06 -30.10 14.66
CA ARG A 35 7.16 -28.97 14.94
C ARG A 35 6.09 -28.82 13.85
N ASP A 36 6.47 -28.93 12.57
CA ASP A 36 5.51 -28.86 11.47
C ASP A 36 4.46 -30.00 11.58
N VAL A 37 4.88 -31.19 12.01
CA VAL A 37 3.97 -32.31 12.30
C VAL A 37 3.07 -32.03 13.49
N ALA A 38 3.57 -31.35 14.53
CA ALA A 38 2.76 -30.95 15.68
C ALA A 38 1.57 -30.07 15.29
N ASP A 39 1.75 -29.20 14.30
CA ASP A 39 0.67 -28.32 13.83
C ASP A 39 -0.40 -29.07 13.00
N LEU A 40 -0.04 -30.21 12.42
CA LEU A 40 -0.90 -30.98 11.50
C LEU A 40 -1.50 -32.24 12.14
N SER A 41 -0.94 -32.70 13.26
CA SER A 41 -1.31 -33.97 13.89
C SER A 41 -2.59 -33.87 14.70
N SER A 42 -3.44 -34.89 14.62
CA SER A 42 -4.58 -35.01 15.55
C SER A 42 -4.15 -35.33 16.97
N LEU A 43 -2.94 -35.87 17.17
CA LEU A 43 -2.41 -36.25 18.49
C LEU A 43 -2.05 -35.04 19.37
N THR A 44 -1.88 -33.87 18.78
CA THR A 44 -1.50 -32.61 19.44
C THR A 44 -2.65 -31.60 19.50
N LYS A 45 -3.83 -31.95 18.96
CA LYS A 45 -4.99 -31.05 18.81
C LYS A 45 -5.45 -30.44 20.14
N ASP A 46 -5.37 -31.20 21.23
CA ASP A 46 -5.83 -30.79 22.55
C ASP A 46 -4.70 -30.27 23.45
N MET A 47 -3.46 -30.16 22.93
CA MET A 47 -2.32 -29.62 23.66
C MET A 47 -2.29 -28.08 23.52
N LEU A 48 -2.08 -27.36 24.63
CA LEU A 48 -1.98 -25.90 24.63
C LEU A 48 -0.70 -25.40 23.95
N ALA A 49 0.39 -26.12 24.14
CA ALA A 49 1.68 -25.82 23.53
C ALA A 49 2.45 -27.12 23.27
N PRO A 50 2.20 -27.84 22.17
CA PRO A 50 2.86 -29.11 21.91
C PRO A 50 4.37 -28.94 21.79
N GLU A 51 5.11 -29.62 22.65
CA GLU A 51 6.57 -29.67 22.63
C GLU A 51 7.03 -31.09 22.32
N ILE A 52 8.11 -31.21 21.56
CA ILE A 52 8.73 -32.52 21.28
C ILE A 52 9.28 -33.06 22.60
N ASP A 53 8.73 -34.17 23.04
CA ASP A 53 9.19 -34.88 24.23
C ASP A 53 10.32 -35.83 23.88
N GLU A 54 10.11 -36.63 22.83
CA GLU A 54 11.03 -37.69 22.44
C GLU A 54 11.13 -37.80 20.91
N ILE A 55 12.33 -38.14 20.43
CA ILE A 55 12.60 -38.48 19.04
C ILE A 55 13.24 -39.86 19.03
N LYS A 56 12.61 -40.83 18.35
CA LYS A 56 13.12 -42.19 18.16
C LYS A 56 13.44 -42.44 16.70
N LEU A 57 14.57 -43.09 16.43
CA LEU A 57 14.88 -43.60 15.11
C LEU A 57 14.25 -45.00 14.97
N VAL A 58 13.19 -45.09 14.18
CA VAL A 58 12.50 -46.34 13.87
C VAL A 58 12.91 -46.82 12.48
N GLY A 59 13.07 -48.14 12.34
CA GLY A 59 13.30 -48.76 11.05
C GLY A 59 11.99 -49.28 10.47
N ALA A 60 11.93 -49.44 9.15
CA ALA A 60 10.92 -50.29 8.52
C ALA A 60 11.61 -51.49 7.88
N VAL A 61 11.00 -52.66 8.03
CA VAL A 61 11.33 -53.83 7.23
C VAL A 61 10.41 -53.79 6.01
N LEU A 62 10.98 -53.54 4.83
CA LEU A 62 10.23 -53.55 3.58
C LEU A 62 10.04 -55.01 3.13
N GLY A 63 8.80 -55.50 3.06
CA GLY A 63 8.49 -56.84 2.56
C GLY A 63 7.43 -57.67 3.31
N HIS A 64 6.62 -57.08 4.21
CA HIS A 64 5.47 -57.76 4.82
C HIS A 64 4.18 -56.97 4.63
N ASP A 65 3.14 -57.67 4.15
CA ASP A 65 1.87 -57.12 3.67
C ASP A 65 0.96 -56.58 4.79
N GLN A 66 1.31 -56.83 6.04
CA GLN A 66 0.68 -56.25 7.21
C GLN A 66 1.75 -55.98 8.26
N THR A 67 1.94 -54.73 8.65
CA THR A 67 2.63 -54.42 9.89
C THR A 67 1.86 -53.39 10.72
N PRO A 68 0.68 -53.76 11.27
CA PRO A 68 0.15 -53.06 12.42
C PRO A 68 1.09 -53.32 13.61
N ASN A 69 1.61 -52.26 14.22
CA ASN A 69 2.43 -52.24 15.45
C ASN A 69 3.88 -52.78 15.38
N LEU A 70 4.69 -52.34 14.41
CA LEU A 70 6.10 -52.74 14.36
C LEU A 70 7.06 -51.56 14.38
N ASN A 71 7.41 -51.11 15.59
CA ASN A 71 8.68 -50.45 15.91
C ASN A 71 9.83 -51.48 15.88
N LEU A 72 9.96 -52.30 14.83
CA LEU A 72 11.11 -53.19 14.71
C LEU A 72 12.27 -52.45 14.04
N GLU A 73 13.40 -52.44 14.75
CA GLU A 73 14.64 -51.85 14.30
C GLU A 73 15.11 -52.56 13.01
N SER A 74 15.18 -51.82 11.91
CA SER A 74 15.61 -52.36 10.61
C SER A 74 17.11 -52.59 10.64
N ALA A 75 17.52 -53.87 10.56
CA ALA A 75 18.92 -54.28 10.46
C ALA A 75 19.57 -53.86 9.12
N ASP A 76 18.76 -53.68 8.06
CA ASP A 76 19.23 -53.47 6.68
C ASP A 76 19.17 -52.01 6.20
N GLY A 77 18.90 -51.06 7.10
CA GLY A 77 19.44 -49.69 7.03
C GLY A 77 19.13 -48.83 5.81
N LYS A 78 18.10 -49.10 5.00
CA LYS A 78 17.80 -48.27 3.81
C LYS A 78 16.75 -47.18 4.00
N VAL A 79 15.94 -47.24 5.06
CA VAL A 79 14.95 -46.19 5.34
C VAL A 79 14.96 -45.85 6.83
N GLN A 80 15.37 -44.62 7.13
CA GLN A 80 15.38 -44.05 8.47
C GLN A 80 14.08 -43.26 8.70
N PHE A 81 13.25 -43.72 9.63
CA PHE A 81 12.08 -42.99 10.07
C PHE A 81 12.35 -42.38 11.44
N PHE A 82 11.93 -41.13 11.63
CA PHE A 82 11.97 -40.49 12.94
C PHE A 82 10.54 -40.45 13.48
N GLN A 83 10.28 -41.22 14.52
CA GLN A 83 9.07 -41.09 15.30
C GLN A 83 9.28 -39.98 16.33
N VAL A 84 8.33 -39.05 16.39
CA VAL A 84 8.32 -37.96 17.35
C VAL A 84 7.12 -38.12 18.28
N SER A 85 7.35 -37.94 19.57
CA SER A 85 6.31 -37.90 20.61
C SER A 85 6.19 -36.49 21.14
N PHE A 86 4.98 -36.08 21.49
CA PHE A 86 4.69 -34.74 22.00
C PHE A 86 4.18 -34.81 23.43
N LYS A 87 4.49 -33.76 24.19
CA LYS A 87 3.89 -33.47 25.49
C LYS A 87 3.34 -32.04 25.49
N ASP A 88 2.38 -31.78 26.37
CA ASP A 88 1.93 -30.41 26.58
C ASP A 88 3.03 -29.62 27.32
N GLY A 89 3.57 -28.62 26.65
CA GLY A 89 4.61 -27.77 27.18
C GLY A 89 4.07 -26.81 28.24
N LYS A 90 4.96 -26.34 29.12
CA LYS A 90 4.62 -25.19 29.97
C LYS A 90 4.46 -24.00 29.05
N THR A 91 3.27 -23.40 29.02
CA THR A 91 2.92 -22.20 28.23
C THR A 91 4.16 -21.41 27.87
N LYS A 92 4.62 -21.55 26.63
CA LYS A 92 5.81 -20.85 26.16
C LYS A 92 5.48 -19.37 26.27
N LYS A 93 5.99 -18.68 27.30
CA LYS A 93 6.03 -17.21 27.28
C LYS A 93 6.66 -16.88 25.94
N SER A 94 5.95 -16.13 25.11
CA SER A 94 6.34 -15.73 23.76
C SER A 94 7.69 -15.01 23.78
N VAL A 95 8.77 -15.77 23.87
CA VAL A 95 10.14 -15.32 23.70
C VAL A 95 10.44 -15.66 22.26
N ASN A 96 10.30 -14.68 21.37
CA ASN A 96 11.36 -14.29 20.43
C ASN A 96 10.94 -13.26 19.37
N ASN A 97 9.82 -12.53 19.53
CA ASN A 97 9.53 -11.41 18.63
C ASN A 97 9.26 -10.09 19.35
N TRP A 98 9.13 -10.05 20.68
CA TRP A 98 8.83 -8.79 21.38
C TRP A 98 9.93 -7.72 21.20
N ARG A 99 11.21 -8.07 21.28
CA ARG A 99 12.31 -7.11 21.03
C ARG A 99 12.40 -6.67 19.57
N LYS A 100 12.15 -7.58 18.62
CA LYS A 100 12.12 -7.23 17.18
C LYS A 100 10.90 -6.35 16.89
N TRP A 101 9.73 -6.70 17.41
CA TRP A 101 8.51 -5.94 17.30
C TRP A 101 8.65 -4.56 17.94
N LEU A 102 9.25 -4.45 19.14
CA LEU A 102 9.62 -3.16 19.73
C LEU A 102 10.54 -2.35 18.82
N LYS A 103 11.59 -2.96 18.24
CA LYS A 103 12.46 -2.25 17.28
C LYS A 103 11.70 -1.78 16.04
N TRP A 104 10.81 -2.60 15.49
CA TRP A 104 9.94 -2.23 14.36
C TRP A 104 8.96 -1.11 14.74
N MET A 105 8.40 -1.16 15.94
CA MET A 105 7.56 -0.09 16.48
C MET A 105 8.37 1.19 16.64
N PHE A 106 9.57 1.17 17.22
CA PHE A 106 10.43 2.35 17.32
C PHE A 106 10.81 2.91 15.94
N LEU A 107 11.13 2.05 14.95
CA LEU A 107 11.42 2.49 13.59
C LEU A 107 10.21 3.14 12.93
N SER A 108 9.04 2.52 13.07
CA SER A 108 7.77 3.00 12.52
C SER A 108 7.35 4.32 13.16
N THR A 109 7.41 4.43 14.50
CA THR A 109 7.10 5.66 15.22
C THR A 109 8.07 6.78 14.85
N THR A 110 9.36 6.48 14.70
CA THR A 110 10.36 7.48 14.27
C THR A 110 10.08 7.98 12.85
N ALA A 111 9.76 7.08 11.92
CA ALA A 111 9.38 7.44 10.56
C ALA A 111 8.07 8.25 10.52
N PHE A 112 7.08 7.86 11.33
CA PHE A 112 5.81 8.57 11.43
C PHE A 112 5.97 9.97 12.04
N LEU A 113 6.80 10.11 13.06
CA LEU A 113 7.18 11.41 13.63
C LEU A 113 7.92 12.29 12.63
N LEU A 114 8.82 11.73 11.83
CA LEU A 114 9.48 12.45 10.72
C LEU A 114 8.46 12.93 9.68
N ILE A 115 7.48 12.09 9.31
CA ILE A 115 6.40 12.49 8.39
C ILE A 115 5.53 13.58 9.01
N ILE A 116 5.18 13.49 10.29
CA ILE A 116 4.43 14.53 11.01
C ILE A 116 5.23 15.83 11.05
N LEU A 117 6.54 15.78 11.31
CA LEU A 117 7.40 16.96 11.31
C LEU A 117 7.52 17.58 9.92
N ILE A 118 7.68 16.76 8.87
CA ILE A 118 7.66 17.23 7.48
C ILE A 118 6.29 17.83 7.15
N PHE A 119 5.19 17.20 7.56
CA PHE A 119 3.85 17.73 7.40
C PHE A 119 3.65 19.02 8.19
N PHE A 120 4.21 19.16 9.39
CA PHE A 120 4.19 20.40 10.17
C PHE A 120 5.04 21.49 9.52
N MET A 121 6.17 21.14 8.91
CA MET A 121 6.99 22.10 8.16
C MET A 121 6.31 22.49 6.87
N ILE A 122 5.69 21.56 6.13
CA ILE A 122 4.86 21.85 4.96
C ILE A 122 3.63 22.64 5.38
N SER A 123 2.98 22.37 6.51
CA SER A 123 1.79 23.07 6.96
C SER A 123 2.13 24.44 7.53
N ARG A 124 3.30 24.62 8.17
CA ARG A 124 3.87 25.93 8.53
C ARG A 124 4.29 26.70 7.29
N LEU A 125 4.88 26.06 6.28
CA LEU A 125 5.19 26.67 4.98
C LEU A 125 3.91 26.99 4.20
N SER A 126 2.90 26.14 4.33
CA SER A 126 1.56 26.33 3.78
C SER A 126 0.84 27.41 4.57
N GLN A 127 1.06 27.59 5.87
CA GLN A 127 0.53 28.68 6.70
C GLN A 127 1.34 29.98 6.55
N LEU A 128 2.62 29.91 6.16
CA LEU A 128 3.39 31.07 5.70
C LEU A 128 2.94 31.46 4.28
N SER A 129 2.54 30.49 3.46
CA SER A 129 1.93 30.70 2.14
C SER A 129 0.43 31.06 2.22
N LEU A 130 -0.28 30.61 3.25
CA LEU A 130 -1.70 30.89 3.59
C LEU A 130 -1.85 32.04 4.60
N LYS A 131 -0.74 32.63 5.06
CA LYS A 131 -0.72 34.04 5.48
C LYS A 131 -0.79 34.98 4.27
N HIS A 132 -1.28 34.49 3.14
CA HIS A 132 -2.10 35.27 2.22
C HIS A 132 -3.59 34.90 2.29
N ASN A 133 -4.14 34.69 3.48
CA ASN A 133 -5.52 35.10 3.75
C ASN A 133 -5.58 36.63 3.79
N LYS A 134 -5.31 37.24 2.63
CA LYS A 134 -5.97 38.50 2.29
C LYS A 134 -7.42 38.13 1.98
N PRO A 135 -8.39 38.90 2.50
CA PRO A 135 -9.78 38.75 2.07
C PRO A 135 -9.79 38.85 0.55
N SER A 136 -10.29 37.81 -0.12
CA SER A 136 -10.66 37.84 -1.53
C SER A 136 -9.69 38.66 -2.39
N ALA A 137 -8.40 38.29 -2.41
CA ALA A 137 -7.47 38.89 -3.35
C ALA A 137 -8.02 38.57 -4.75
N SER A 138 -8.49 39.62 -5.44
CA SER A 138 -9.15 39.60 -6.74
C SER A 138 -8.78 38.37 -7.57
N ALA A 139 -9.68 37.39 -7.65
CA ALA A 139 -9.44 36.23 -8.50
C ALA A 139 -9.17 36.74 -9.92
N CYS A 140 -8.00 36.41 -10.46
CA CYS A 140 -7.38 37.05 -11.62
C CYS A 140 -6.93 38.49 -11.37
N SER A 141 -5.63 38.65 -11.09
CA SER A 141 -4.96 39.95 -11.10
C SER A 141 -5.12 40.68 -12.43
N SER A 142 -5.14 42.01 -12.40
CA SER A 142 -5.31 42.86 -13.59
C SER A 142 -4.01 43.08 -14.38
N ASN A 143 -2.85 42.70 -13.82
CA ASN A 143 -1.55 42.97 -14.43
C ASN A 143 -1.07 41.80 -15.31
N ARG A 144 -1.43 41.86 -16.60
CA ARG A 144 -1.15 40.83 -17.61
C ARG A 144 0.33 40.68 -18.00
N GLN A 145 1.18 41.62 -17.59
CA GLN A 145 2.62 41.63 -17.91
C GLN A 145 3.47 40.89 -16.87
N ASN A 146 2.89 40.53 -15.73
CA ASN A 146 3.60 39.83 -14.66
C ASN A 146 3.62 38.31 -14.92
N ALA A 147 4.77 37.65 -14.77
CA ALA A 147 4.86 36.18 -14.77
C ALA A 147 3.99 35.53 -13.68
N ALA A 148 3.69 36.27 -12.61
CA ALA A 148 2.73 35.85 -11.60
C ALA A 148 1.30 35.68 -12.16
N TYR A 149 0.90 36.41 -13.21
CA TYR A 149 -0.43 36.34 -13.80
C TYR A 149 -0.68 35.01 -14.52
N THR A 150 0.30 34.54 -15.30
CA THR A 150 0.21 33.24 -15.97
C THR A 150 0.24 32.09 -14.97
N SER A 151 1.02 32.23 -13.89
CA SER A 151 1.03 31.27 -12.79
C SER A 151 -0.32 31.22 -12.05
N GLU A 152 -0.92 32.38 -11.79
CA GLU A 152 -2.24 32.50 -11.15
C GLU A 152 -3.33 31.84 -12.01
N LEU A 153 -3.38 32.15 -13.30
CA LEU A 153 -4.33 31.53 -14.24
C LEU A 153 -4.14 30.00 -14.33
N ALA A 154 -2.89 29.51 -14.34
CA ALA A 154 -2.60 28.09 -14.36
C ALA A 154 -3.03 27.40 -13.04
N GLY A 155 -2.85 28.08 -11.90
CA GLY A 155 -3.33 27.62 -10.60
C GLY A 155 -4.85 27.49 -10.55
N ILE A 156 -5.57 28.50 -11.05
CA ILE A 156 -7.04 28.49 -11.16
C ILE A 156 -7.49 27.35 -12.09
N GLN A 157 -6.83 27.17 -13.23
CA GLN A 157 -7.15 26.08 -14.15
C GLN A 157 -6.94 24.69 -13.50
N LYS A 158 -5.86 24.52 -12.76
CA LYS A 158 -5.56 23.26 -12.06
C LYS A 158 -6.58 22.94 -10.97
N SER A 159 -6.96 23.94 -10.16
CA SER A 159 -7.99 23.81 -9.13
C SER A 159 -9.34 23.42 -9.75
N MET A 160 -9.74 24.11 -10.80
CA MET A 160 -10.95 23.77 -11.57
C MET A 160 -10.91 22.33 -12.13
N LEU A 161 -9.80 21.90 -12.72
CA LEU A 161 -9.68 20.53 -13.25
C LEU A 161 -9.78 19.47 -12.16
N ALA A 162 -9.25 19.75 -10.96
CA ALA A 162 -9.37 18.84 -9.82
C ALA A 162 -10.84 18.67 -9.40
N GLU A 163 -11.61 19.76 -9.37
CA GLU A 163 -13.06 19.71 -9.09
C GLU A 163 -13.83 18.97 -10.20
N LEU A 164 -13.51 19.23 -11.46
CA LEU A 164 -14.18 18.55 -12.58
C LEU A 164 -13.91 17.05 -12.62
N ASN A 165 -12.70 16.61 -12.28
CA ASN A 165 -12.36 15.19 -12.21
C ASN A 165 -13.16 14.42 -11.13
N ARG A 166 -13.77 15.10 -10.16
CA ARG A 166 -14.67 14.47 -9.18
C ARG A 166 -16.04 14.11 -9.77
N LEU A 167 -16.40 14.66 -10.94
CA LEU A 167 -17.66 14.31 -11.58
C LEU A 167 -17.59 12.90 -12.17
N PRO A 168 -18.51 12.00 -11.83
CA PRO A 168 -18.50 10.62 -12.34
C PRO A 168 -18.65 10.57 -13.87
N ALA A 169 -19.31 11.57 -14.46
CA ALA A 169 -19.45 11.73 -15.90
C ALA A 169 -18.31 12.52 -16.56
N TRP A 170 -17.26 12.95 -15.83
CA TRP A 170 -16.23 13.83 -16.41
C TRP A 170 -15.57 13.26 -17.67
N LEU A 171 -15.32 11.95 -17.65
CA LEU A 171 -14.70 11.21 -18.73
C LEU A 171 -15.51 11.27 -20.04
N THR A 172 -16.82 11.47 -19.96
CA THR A 172 -17.71 11.53 -21.14
C THR A 172 -17.81 12.95 -21.74
N PHE A 173 -17.39 14.01 -21.03
CA PHE A 173 -17.38 15.38 -21.55
C PHE A 173 -16.18 15.67 -22.46
N LYS A 174 -16.08 14.95 -23.58
CA LYS A 174 -14.97 15.08 -24.56
C LYS A 174 -14.73 16.53 -24.99
N GLU A 175 -15.78 17.29 -25.31
CA GLU A 175 -15.67 18.70 -25.71
C GLU A 175 -15.15 19.60 -24.58
N ALA A 176 -15.71 19.50 -23.37
CA ALA A 176 -15.29 20.35 -22.25
C ALA A 176 -13.83 20.05 -21.89
N ARG A 177 -13.44 18.77 -21.89
CA ARG A 177 -12.05 18.36 -21.66
C ARG A 177 -11.07 19.00 -22.63
N VAL A 178 -11.36 19.07 -23.92
CA VAL A 178 -10.44 19.69 -24.90
C VAL A 178 -10.15 21.15 -24.57
N HIS A 179 -11.13 21.90 -24.06
CA HIS A 179 -10.92 23.31 -23.68
C HIS A 179 -10.35 23.45 -22.26
N CYS A 180 -10.72 22.57 -21.34
CA CYS A 180 -10.32 22.64 -19.93
C CYS A 180 -8.95 22.03 -19.64
N SER A 181 -8.50 21.03 -20.40
CA SER A 181 -7.25 20.28 -20.12
C SER A 181 -6.10 20.58 -21.06
N LYS A 182 -6.31 21.36 -22.13
CA LYS A 182 -5.27 21.64 -23.14
C LYS A 182 -4.38 22.79 -22.70
N GLY A 183 -3.06 22.57 -22.68
CA GLY A 183 -2.04 23.58 -22.36
C GLY A 183 -2.06 24.78 -23.31
N SER A 184 -1.98 26.00 -22.77
CA SER A 184 -2.16 27.25 -23.51
C SER A 184 -0.82 27.89 -23.90
N ILE A 185 -0.68 28.34 -25.15
CA ILE A 185 0.54 28.98 -25.66
C ILE A 185 0.29 30.50 -25.67
N GLY A 186 0.36 31.09 -24.47
CA GLY A 186 0.25 32.54 -24.27
C GLY A 186 -0.99 33.00 -23.52
N VAL A 187 -0.88 34.20 -22.94
CA VAL A 187 -1.83 34.80 -22.00
C VAL A 187 -3.24 34.92 -22.57
N LYS A 188 -3.38 35.50 -23.78
CA LYS A 188 -4.68 35.69 -24.46
C LYS A 188 -5.41 34.36 -24.69
N GLN A 189 -4.67 33.32 -25.09
CA GLN A 189 -5.25 32.01 -25.35
C GLN A 189 -5.68 31.32 -24.05
N HIS A 190 -4.92 31.54 -22.98
CA HIS A 190 -5.22 30.99 -21.67
C HIS A 190 -6.50 31.59 -21.07
N GLU A 191 -6.66 32.92 -21.14
CA GLU A 191 -7.89 33.63 -20.74
C GLU A 191 -9.12 33.14 -21.54
N GLN A 192 -8.99 32.99 -22.87
CA GLN A 192 -10.08 32.50 -23.72
C GLN A 192 -10.51 31.08 -23.36
N ARG A 193 -9.55 30.18 -23.15
CA ARG A 193 -9.86 28.78 -22.82
C ARG A 193 -10.48 28.64 -21.45
N LEU A 194 -10.06 29.46 -20.49
CA LEU A 194 -10.65 29.48 -19.15
C LEU A 194 -12.15 29.86 -19.22
N LEU A 195 -12.51 30.90 -19.98
CA LEU A 195 -13.91 31.25 -20.20
C LEU A 195 -14.69 30.19 -21.01
N GLN A 196 -14.09 29.63 -22.07
CA GLN A 196 -14.73 28.57 -22.88
C GLN A 196 -15.01 27.32 -22.06
N CYS A 197 -14.06 26.94 -21.21
CA CYS A 197 -14.19 25.83 -20.27
C CYS A 197 -15.37 26.08 -19.32
N LEU A 198 -15.43 27.25 -18.68
CA LEU A 198 -16.52 27.62 -17.77
C LEU A 198 -17.90 27.58 -18.46
N LEU A 199 -18.01 28.11 -19.69
CA LEU A 199 -19.26 28.08 -20.47
C LEU A 199 -19.70 26.66 -20.80
N LYS A 200 -18.77 25.79 -21.22
CA LYS A 200 -19.07 24.40 -21.57
C LYS A 200 -19.47 23.58 -20.35
N ILE A 201 -18.81 23.81 -19.21
CA ILE A 201 -19.16 23.20 -17.92
C ILE A 201 -20.56 23.66 -17.53
N ARG A 202 -20.82 24.98 -17.48
CA ARG A 202 -22.12 25.53 -17.09
C ARG A 202 -23.27 24.99 -17.92
N ASN A 203 -23.08 24.84 -19.22
CA ASN A 203 -24.12 24.28 -20.09
C ASN A 203 -24.45 22.81 -19.78
N ARG A 204 -23.45 22.03 -19.35
CA ARG A 204 -23.59 20.60 -19.02
C ARG A 204 -24.00 20.36 -17.56
N THR A 205 -23.57 21.20 -16.63
CA THR A 205 -23.91 21.12 -15.21
C THR A 205 -25.34 21.55 -14.90
N LYS A 206 -26.05 22.21 -15.84
CA LYS A 206 -27.48 22.54 -15.70
C LYS A 206 -28.39 21.33 -15.44
N ASN A 207 -27.96 20.13 -15.87
CA ASN A 207 -28.73 18.90 -15.75
C ASN A 207 -28.13 17.91 -14.73
N ILE A 208 -27.19 18.36 -13.90
CA ILE A 208 -26.54 17.53 -12.88
C ILE A 208 -27.33 17.66 -11.57
N PRO A 209 -27.62 16.57 -10.86
CA PRO A 209 -28.34 16.61 -9.60
C PRO A 209 -27.61 17.45 -8.54
N ASP A 210 -28.37 18.16 -7.71
CA ASP A 210 -27.90 19.08 -6.66
C ASP A 210 -27.00 18.41 -5.59
N SER A 211 -26.93 17.07 -5.58
CA SER A 211 -26.07 16.30 -4.70
C SER A 211 -24.57 16.45 -5.00
N ILE A 212 -24.18 16.95 -6.18
CA ILE A 212 -22.78 17.19 -6.54
C ILE A 212 -22.47 18.69 -6.44
N VAL A 213 -21.95 19.10 -5.28
CA VAL A 213 -21.50 20.47 -5.04
C VAL A 213 -20.11 20.67 -5.66
N LEU A 214 -20.07 21.35 -6.81
CA LEU A 214 -18.83 21.79 -7.46
C LEU A 214 -18.42 23.18 -6.94
N ASP A 215 -17.27 23.28 -6.28
CA ASP A 215 -16.71 24.59 -5.90
C ASP A 215 -16.00 25.26 -7.08
N LEU A 216 -16.78 25.98 -7.88
CA LEU A 216 -16.27 26.78 -9.01
C LEU A 216 -16.19 28.28 -8.68
N ASN A 217 -16.20 28.66 -7.40
CA ASN A 217 -16.29 30.07 -6.99
C ASN A 217 -15.09 30.89 -7.46
N GLN A 218 -13.89 30.32 -7.39
CA GLN A 218 -12.65 30.99 -7.78
C GLN A 218 -12.59 31.29 -9.29
N ILE A 219 -13.01 30.34 -10.13
CA ILE A 219 -13.05 30.56 -11.59
C ILE A 219 -14.18 31.52 -11.98
N LYS A 220 -15.34 31.46 -11.34
CA LYS A 220 -16.44 32.41 -11.59
C LYS A 220 -15.99 33.84 -11.26
N ALA A 221 -15.31 34.03 -10.13
CA ALA A 221 -14.77 35.33 -9.74
C ALA A 221 -13.70 35.83 -10.73
N CYS A 222 -12.80 34.96 -11.19
CA CYS A 222 -11.84 35.32 -12.24
C CYS A 222 -12.52 35.67 -13.56
N ALA A 223 -13.53 34.90 -13.99
CA ALA A 223 -14.28 35.17 -15.22
C ALA A 223 -14.98 36.53 -15.17
N ILE A 224 -15.58 36.90 -14.03
CA ILE A 224 -16.17 38.21 -13.79
C ILE A 224 -15.09 39.31 -13.88
N SER A 225 -13.92 39.10 -13.28
CA SER A 225 -12.78 40.04 -13.36
C SER A 225 -12.32 40.25 -14.81
N LEU A 226 -12.12 39.17 -15.57
CA LEU A 226 -11.72 39.23 -16.98
C LEU A 226 -12.75 39.96 -17.85
N CYS A 227 -14.04 39.72 -17.61
CA CYS A 227 -15.10 40.37 -18.38
C CYS A 227 -15.28 41.85 -18.05
N LYS A 228 -14.99 42.26 -16.81
CA LYS A 228 -14.94 43.69 -16.43
C LYS A 228 -13.85 44.46 -17.16
N GLN A 229 -12.74 43.80 -17.53
CA GLN A 229 -11.63 44.43 -18.25
C GLN A 229 -11.92 44.74 -19.74
N LYS A 230 -13.10 44.35 -20.26
CA LYS A 230 -13.57 44.63 -21.64
C LYS A 230 -12.52 44.33 -22.73
N LEU A 231 -11.75 43.25 -22.55
CA LEU A 231 -10.71 42.85 -23.49
C LEU A 231 -11.31 42.41 -24.83
N SER A 232 -10.83 42.96 -25.94
CA SER A 232 -11.38 42.74 -27.29
C SER A 232 -11.50 41.27 -27.70
N HIS A 233 -10.53 40.43 -27.30
CA HIS A 233 -10.51 39.00 -27.60
C HIS A 233 -11.42 38.15 -26.69
N LEU A 234 -12.04 38.72 -25.66
CA LEU A 234 -12.95 38.05 -24.72
C LEU A 234 -14.39 38.54 -24.81
N VAL A 235 -14.68 39.66 -25.50
CA VAL A 235 -16.01 40.30 -25.54
C VAL A 235 -17.12 39.31 -25.91
N SER A 236 -16.91 38.47 -26.91
CA SER A 236 -17.92 37.50 -27.37
C SER A 236 -18.21 36.39 -26.36
N LEU A 237 -17.20 35.98 -25.59
CA LEU A 237 -17.32 34.96 -24.55
C LEU A 237 -17.97 35.53 -23.29
N CYS A 238 -17.59 36.76 -22.92
CA CYS A 238 -18.15 37.47 -21.78
C CYS A 238 -19.65 37.80 -21.94
N LYS A 239 -20.13 38.03 -23.16
CA LYS A 239 -21.58 38.19 -23.43
C LYS A 239 -22.40 36.91 -23.18
N ARG A 240 -21.76 35.73 -23.22
CA ARG A 240 -22.42 34.42 -23.08
C ARG A 240 -22.34 33.86 -21.65
N LEU A 241 -21.58 34.54 -20.79
CA LEU A 241 -21.31 34.19 -19.40
C LEU A 241 -22.35 34.86 -18.50
#